data_AF-A0A562Q7Q9-F1
#
_entry.id   AF-A0A562Q7Q9-F1
#
_cell.length_a   1.000
_cell.length_b   1.000
_cell.length_c   1.000
_cell.angle_alpha   90.00
_cell.angle_beta   90.00
_cell.angle_gamma   90.00
#
_symmetry.space_group_name_H-M   'P 1'
#
loop_
_entity.id
_entity.type
_entity.pdbx_description
1 polymer ?
#
loop_
_entity_poly.entity_id
_entity_poly.type
_entity_poly.pdbx_seq_one_letter_code
_entity_poly.pdbx_strand_id
1 'polypeptide(L)'
;MVDLAEWNLTIPTPAEPVVIETSVLNQQYRSDYFYRSADGSITFWTPVTGSVAAGRAYPGSELRETRPDGSEYTWKYGDSVSLMQADLKVSQIPSNGKVIIGQIRSAGDSQHQQDKAVIRLRYRVIKEEHHAAPVTGQLEALIRTKPDTQKAPAQILLRNITEHSFEWNVQL
;
A
#
# COMPACT_ATOMS: atom_id res chain seq x y z
N MET A 1 4.62 -18.06 5.50
CA MET A 1 3.30 -17.64 4.99
C MET A 1 2.92 -16.36 5.72
N VAL A 2 2.49 -15.33 5.01
CA VAL A 2 2.07 -14.05 5.62
C VAL A 2 0.75 -14.25 6.36
N ASP A 3 0.70 -13.84 7.62
CA ASP A 3 -0.51 -13.87 8.44
C ASP A 3 -1.41 -12.67 8.09
N LEU A 4 -2.70 -12.95 7.85
CA LEU A 4 -3.71 -11.95 7.49
C LEU A 4 -4.84 -11.85 8.53
N ALA A 5 -4.65 -12.43 9.72
CA ALA A 5 -5.66 -12.47 10.78
C ALA A 5 -6.22 -11.08 11.15
N GLU A 6 -5.43 -10.03 10.97
CA GLU A 6 -5.72 -8.65 11.36
C GLU A 6 -5.81 -7.71 10.16
N TRP A 7 -6.30 -8.22 9.02
CA TRP A 7 -6.43 -7.44 7.79
C TRP A 7 -7.75 -7.70 7.08
N ASN A 8 -8.35 -6.66 6.54
CA ASN A 8 -9.30 -6.77 5.42
C ASN A 8 -8.62 -6.33 4.12
N LEU A 9 -9.28 -6.54 2.99
CA LEU A 9 -8.72 -6.26 1.67
C LEU A 9 -9.71 -5.46 0.82
N THR A 10 -9.30 -4.31 0.29
CA THR A 10 -10.05 -3.62 -0.78
C THR A 10 -9.57 -4.10 -2.14
N ILE A 11 -10.49 -4.45 -3.05
CA ILE A 11 -10.18 -4.84 -4.44
C ILE A 11 -10.90 -3.96 -5.48
N PRO A 12 -10.31 -3.76 -6.68
CA PRO A 12 -10.83 -2.85 -7.68
C PRO A 12 -11.64 -3.58 -8.78
N THR A 13 -12.83 -4.10 -8.45
CA THR A 13 -13.66 -4.80 -9.45
C THR A 13 -14.15 -3.86 -10.56
N PRO A 14 -14.69 -4.37 -11.69
CA PRO A 14 -15.13 -3.49 -12.79
C PRO A 14 -16.33 -2.59 -12.45
N ALA A 15 -17.24 -3.06 -11.59
CA ALA A 15 -18.46 -2.34 -11.26
C ALA A 15 -18.20 -1.30 -10.15
N GLU A 16 -17.67 -1.77 -9.02
CA GLU A 16 -17.41 -0.95 -7.84
C GLU A 16 -16.31 -1.58 -6.96
N PRO A 17 -15.64 -0.80 -6.10
CA PRO A 17 -14.62 -1.34 -5.23
C PRO A 17 -15.27 -2.18 -4.14
N VAL A 18 -14.71 -3.36 -3.87
CA VAL A 18 -15.26 -4.30 -2.89
C VAL A 18 -14.29 -4.44 -1.73
N VAL A 19 -14.81 -4.40 -0.51
CA VAL A 19 -14.07 -4.78 0.69
C VAL A 19 -14.34 -6.26 0.97
N ILE A 20 -13.26 -7.04 0.98
CA ILE A 20 -13.25 -8.43 1.44
C ILE A 20 -12.98 -8.40 2.93
N GLU A 21 -13.99 -8.78 3.69
CA GLU A 21 -13.94 -8.84 5.14
C GLU A 21 -12.85 -9.76 5.66
N THR A 22 -12.30 -9.45 6.84
CA THR A 22 -11.21 -10.19 7.49
C THR A 22 -11.51 -11.69 7.60
N SER A 23 -12.74 -12.04 7.97
CA SER A 23 -13.18 -13.44 8.06
C SER A 23 -13.15 -14.17 6.72
N VAL A 24 -13.51 -13.49 5.62
CA VAL A 24 -13.46 -14.03 4.26
C VAL A 24 -12.02 -14.13 3.77
N LEU A 25 -11.20 -13.11 4.02
CA LEU A 25 -9.78 -13.10 3.64
C LEU A 25 -9.00 -14.26 4.27
N ASN A 26 -9.33 -14.59 5.52
CA ASN A 26 -8.74 -15.69 6.28
C ASN A 26 -9.20 -17.07 5.81
N GLN A 27 -10.35 -17.17 5.12
CA GLN A 27 -10.83 -18.41 4.49
C GLN A 27 -10.20 -18.64 3.11
N GLN A 28 -8.89 -18.38 2.99
CA GLN A 28 -8.12 -18.59 1.75
C GLN A 28 -8.68 -17.85 0.53
N TYR A 29 -9.25 -16.66 0.73
CA TYR A 29 -9.75 -15.82 -0.37
C TYR A 29 -8.74 -15.70 -1.51
N ARG A 30 -9.26 -15.79 -2.74
CA ARG A 30 -8.49 -15.71 -3.98
C ARG A 30 -9.30 -15.01 -5.08
N SER A 31 -8.62 -14.15 -5.82
CA SER A 31 -9.14 -13.52 -7.05
C SER A 31 -7.98 -13.19 -7.99
N ASP A 32 -8.27 -12.55 -9.13
CA ASP A 32 -7.25 -11.99 -10.02
C ASP A 32 -6.51 -10.81 -9.36
N TYR A 33 -7.16 -10.10 -8.43
CA TYR A 33 -6.59 -8.93 -7.75
C TYR A 33 -5.71 -9.28 -6.56
N PHE A 34 -5.88 -10.49 -6.01
CA PHE A 34 -5.23 -10.93 -4.78
C PHE A 34 -5.14 -12.45 -4.73
N TYR A 35 -3.93 -12.97 -4.55
CA TYR A 35 -3.74 -14.40 -4.37
C TYR A 35 -2.47 -14.77 -3.61
N ARG A 36 -2.50 -15.92 -2.96
CA ARG A 36 -1.34 -16.55 -2.32
C ARG A 36 -0.64 -17.48 -3.32
N SER A 37 0.68 -17.37 -3.41
CA SER A 37 1.54 -18.23 -4.23
C SER A 37 1.98 -19.46 -3.43
N ALA A 38 2.45 -20.51 -4.12
CA ALA A 38 2.91 -21.74 -3.50
C ALA A 38 4.13 -21.56 -2.57
N ASP A 39 4.95 -20.53 -2.82
CA ASP A 39 6.08 -20.14 -1.98
C ASP A 39 5.67 -19.36 -0.72
N GLY A 40 4.38 -19.14 -0.51
CA GLY A 40 3.84 -18.41 0.63
C GLY A 40 3.86 -16.88 0.49
N SER A 41 4.28 -16.35 -0.67
CA SER A 41 4.13 -14.94 -1.01
C SER A 41 2.68 -14.58 -1.33
N ILE A 42 2.37 -13.29 -1.24
CA ILE A 42 1.07 -12.73 -1.64
C ILE A 42 1.31 -11.83 -2.85
N THR A 43 0.48 -12.00 -3.88
CA THR A 43 0.47 -11.11 -5.05
C THR A 43 -0.76 -10.22 -5.03
N PHE A 44 -0.52 -8.93 -5.23
CA PHE A 44 -1.53 -7.91 -5.49
C PHE A 44 -1.47 -7.52 -6.97
N TRP A 45 -2.62 -7.48 -7.62
CA TRP A 45 -2.74 -6.99 -8.99
C TRP A 45 -3.87 -5.96 -9.08
N THR A 46 -3.65 -4.91 -9.87
CA THR A 46 -4.59 -3.80 -9.99
C THR A 46 -4.56 -3.26 -11.42
N PRO A 47 -5.67 -3.34 -12.16
CA PRO A 47 -5.77 -2.71 -13.46
C PRO A 47 -5.92 -1.19 -13.30
N VAL A 48 -5.31 -0.41 -14.18
CA VAL A 48 -5.46 1.06 -14.20
C VAL A 48 -6.90 1.51 -14.49
N THR A 49 -7.73 0.64 -15.05
CA THR A 49 -9.15 0.82 -15.33
C THR A 49 -10.06 0.28 -14.22
N GLY A 50 -9.51 -0.18 -13.10
CA GLY A 50 -10.29 -0.70 -11.99
C GLY A 50 -11.09 0.38 -11.26
N SER A 51 -12.12 -0.02 -10.52
CA SER A 51 -12.92 0.89 -9.70
C SER A 51 -12.10 1.57 -8.59
N VAL A 52 -12.48 2.79 -8.24
CA VAL A 52 -11.78 3.62 -7.23
C VAL A 52 -12.62 3.73 -5.95
N ALA A 53 -12.05 3.33 -4.81
CA ALA A 53 -12.67 3.48 -3.49
C ALA A 53 -12.86 4.95 -3.11
N ALA A 54 -13.91 5.23 -2.34
CA ALA A 54 -14.19 6.58 -1.84
C ALA A 54 -12.97 7.16 -1.11
N GLY A 55 -12.67 8.44 -1.36
CA GLY A 55 -11.50 9.12 -0.78
C GLY A 55 -10.15 8.71 -1.36
N ARG A 56 -10.12 7.86 -2.41
CA ARG A 56 -8.92 7.52 -3.17
C ARG A 56 -8.96 8.18 -4.56
N ALA A 57 -7.76 8.40 -5.13
CA ALA A 57 -7.60 8.98 -6.47
C ALA A 57 -7.30 7.93 -7.55
N TYR A 58 -6.99 6.69 -7.15
CA TYR A 58 -6.55 5.59 -8.02
C TYR A 58 -7.12 4.26 -7.49
N PRO A 59 -7.32 3.26 -8.37
CA PRO A 59 -7.69 1.92 -7.95
C PRO A 59 -6.57 1.26 -7.15
N GLY A 60 -6.92 0.26 -6.35
CA GLY A 60 -5.96 -0.50 -5.56
C GLY A 60 -6.50 -1.84 -5.09
N SER A 61 -5.62 -2.84 -5.08
CA SER A 61 -5.71 -4.04 -4.26
C SER A 61 -4.83 -3.81 -3.04
N GLU A 62 -5.42 -3.43 -1.90
CA GLU A 62 -4.71 -2.91 -0.72
C GLU A 62 -5.32 -3.47 0.57
N LEU A 63 -4.46 -3.96 1.47
CA LEU A 63 -4.86 -4.40 2.81
C LEU A 63 -5.09 -3.19 3.73
N ARG A 64 -6.07 -3.29 4.63
CA ARG A 64 -6.28 -2.33 5.73
C ARG A 64 -6.36 -3.09 7.05
N GLU A 65 -5.59 -2.62 8.02
CA GLU A 65 -5.44 -3.22 9.34
C GLU A 65 -6.81 -3.28 10.05
N THR A 66 -7.14 -4.39 10.69
CA THR A 66 -8.37 -4.62 11.44
C THR A 66 -8.06 -5.35 12.74
N ARG A 67 -9.05 -5.45 13.62
CA ARG A 67 -9.00 -6.46 14.68
C ARG A 67 -9.27 -7.85 14.07
N PRO A 68 -8.99 -8.95 14.80
CA PRO A 68 -9.31 -10.30 14.34
C PRO A 68 -10.80 -10.54 14.03
N ASP A 69 -11.69 -9.78 14.66
CA ASP A 69 -13.14 -9.84 14.41
C ASP A 69 -13.59 -9.04 13.16
N GLY A 70 -12.65 -8.39 12.47
CA GLY A 70 -12.89 -7.55 11.30
C GLY A 70 -13.27 -6.09 11.61
N SER A 71 -13.45 -5.73 12.88
CA SER A 71 -13.73 -4.34 13.23
C SER A 71 -12.53 -3.44 12.97
N GLU A 72 -12.82 -2.16 12.72
CA GLU A 72 -11.78 -1.18 12.43
C GLU A 72 -10.76 -1.10 13.57
N TYR A 73 -9.48 -1.28 13.24
CA TYR A 73 -8.39 -1.05 14.17
C TYR A 73 -7.75 0.32 13.87
N THR A 74 -7.54 1.08 14.93
CA THR A 74 -6.88 2.38 14.92
C THR A 74 -6.20 2.54 16.27
N TRP A 75 -4.97 3.05 16.24
CA TRP A 75 -4.12 3.19 17.40
C TRP A 75 -3.58 4.62 17.48
N LYS A 76 -3.17 5.04 18.67
CA LYS A 76 -2.45 6.30 18.87
C LYS A 76 -0.96 5.99 18.96
N TYR A 77 -0.15 6.80 18.27
CA TYR A 77 1.31 6.63 18.27
C TYR A 77 1.94 6.70 19.67
N GLY A 78 1.28 7.33 20.64
CA GLY A 78 1.77 7.43 22.02
C GLY A 78 1.48 6.21 22.90
N ASP A 79 0.60 5.29 22.46
CA ASP A 79 0.15 4.16 23.28
C ASP A 79 1.12 2.97 23.19
N SER A 80 1.80 2.80 22.05
CA SER A 80 2.78 1.75 21.81
C SER A 80 3.66 2.05 20.59
N VAL A 81 4.81 1.38 20.51
CA VAL A 81 5.59 1.34 19.27
C VAL A 81 4.83 0.52 18.22
N SER A 82 4.52 1.14 17.09
CA SER A 82 3.80 0.49 16.00
C SER A 82 4.74 0.27 14.82
N LEU A 83 4.92 -0.98 14.39
CA LEU A 83 5.88 -1.38 13.37
C LEU A 83 5.19 -2.13 12.23
N MET A 84 5.37 -1.66 11.00
CA MET A 84 4.99 -2.39 9.79
C MET A 84 6.24 -2.67 8.95
N GLN A 85 6.45 -3.92 8.57
CA GLN A 85 7.59 -4.36 7.76
C GLN A 85 7.10 -5.20 6.58
N ALA A 86 7.79 -5.10 5.45
CA ALA A 86 7.58 -6.01 4.33
C ALA A 86 8.88 -6.23 3.55
N ASP A 87 9.05 -7.46 3.08
CA ASP A 87 9.95 -7.82 1.98
C ASP A 87 9.08 -8.04 0.73
N LEU A 88 9.31 -7.25 -0.32
CA LEU A 88 8.49 -7.30 -1.52
C LEU A 88 9.27 -7.00 -2.79
N LYS A 89 8.67 -7.37 -3.92
CA LYS A 89 9.11 -6.97 -5.26
C LYS A 89 7.96 -6.30 -6.01
N VAL A 90 8.25 -5.23 -6.74
CA VAL A 90 7.31 -4.62 -7.70
C VAL A 90 7.59 -5.21 -9.08
N SER A 91 6.74 -6.14 -9.51
CA SER A 91 6.93 -6.88 -10.78
C SER A 91 6.42 -6.14 -12.01
N GLN A 92 5.49 -5.19 -11.84
CA GLN A 92 4.91 -4.41 -12.93
C GLN A 92 4.44 -3.06 -12.40
N ILE A 93 4.52 -2.04 -13.25
CA ILE A 93 4.12 -0.68 -12.91
C ILE A 93 3.18 -0.10 -13.98
N PRO A 94 2.19 0.74 -13.61
CA PRO A 94 1.39 1.49 -14.56
C PRO A 94 2.23 2.50 -15.37
N SER A 95 1.66 3.00 -16.47
CA SER A 95 2.36 3.92 -17.40
C SER A 95 2.82 5.24 -16.76
N ASN A 96 2.21 5.68 -15.66
CA ASN A 96 2.65 6.84 -14.88
C ASN A 96 3.95 6.58 -14.07
N GLY A 97 4.43 5.32 -14.07
CA GLY A 97 5.68 4.89 -13.47
C GLY A 97 5.72 4.91 -11.96
N LYS A 98 4.57 4.88 -11.25
CA LYS A 98 4.52 4.97 -9.79
C LYS A 98 3.41 4.11 -9.19
N VAL A 99 3.67 3.53 -8.01
CA VAL A 99 2.68 2.80 -7.20
C VAL A 99 2.94 3.02 -5.70
N ILE A 100 1.89 3.03 -4.89
CA ILE A 100 2.00 3.05 -3.42
C ILE A 100 2.05 1.61 -2.92
N ILE A 101 3.01 1.30 -2.06
CA ILE A 101 3.30 -0.06 -1.60
C ILE A 101 3.20 -0.24 -0.08
N GLY A 102 2.91 0.84 0.64
CA GLY A 102 2.72 0.83 2.10
C GLY A 102 2.28 2.19 2.58
N GLN A 103 1.43 2.25 3.60
CA GLN A 103 0.91 3.51 4.13
C GLN A 103 0.66 3.41 5.64
N ILE A 104 0.79 4.55 6.33
CA ILE A 104 0.14 4.79 7.61
C ILE A 104 -0.90 5.87 7.37
N ARG A 105 -2.14 5.62 7.77
CA ARG A 105 -3.27 6.53 7.59
C ARG A 105 -3.82 6.98 8.93
N SER A 106 -4.22 8.24 9.00
CA SER A 106 -4.98 8.76 10.14
C SER A 106 -6.45 8.45 9.91
N ALA A 107 -7.14 7.94 10.92
CA ALA A 107 -8.59 7.73 10.90
C ALA A 107 -9.41 9.03 10.79
N GLY A 108 -8.74 10.19 10.91
CA GLY A 108 -9.39 11.49 10.95
C GLY A 108 -9.86 11.89 12.36
N ASP A 109 -10.49 13.05 12.46
CA ASP A 109 -11.25 13.47 13.64
C ASP A 109 -12.64 13.98 13.19
N SER A 110 -13.59 13.98 14.12
CA SER A 110 -15.00 14.32 13.86
C SER A 110 -15.24 15.78 13.49
N GLN A 111 -14.21 16.62 13.48
CA GLN A 111 -14.35 18.05 13.31
C GLN A 111 -13.73 18.54 11.98
N HIS A 112 -12.56 18.06 11.57
CA HIS A 112 -11.80 18.73 10.50
C HIS A 112 -10.93 17.84 9.60
N GLN A 113 -10.87 16.51 9.81
CA GLN A 113 -9.99 15.65 8.99
C GLN A 113 -10.66 14.35 8.57
N GLN A 114 -10.82 14.16 7.27
CA GLN A 114 -11.11 12.86 6.67
C GLN A 114 -9.89 11.94 6.77
N ASP A 115 -10.11 10.63 6.62
CA ASP A 115 -9.05 9.64 6.48
C ASP A 115 -8.00 10.08 5.45
N LYS A 116 -6.77 10.32 5.92
CA LYS A 116 -5.66 10.81 5.11
C LYS A 116 -4.37 10.11 5.50
N ALA A 117 -3.63 9.66 4.48
CA ALA A 117 -2.29 9.14 4.66
C ALA A 117 -1.37 10.15 5.38
N VAL A 118 -0.70 9.68 6.43
CA VAL A 118 0.38 10.38 7.14
C VAL A 118 1.72 10.01 6.50
N ILE A 119 1.93 8.73 6.22
CA ILE A 119 3.10 8.20 5.52
C ILE A 119 2.61 7.43 4.30
N ARG A 120 3.24 7.66 3.15
CA ARG A 120 3.14 6.75 1.98
C ARG A 120 4.51 6.34 1.53
N LEU A 121 4.70 5.04 1.35
CA LEU A 121 5.84 4.46 0.65
C LEU A 121 5.46 4.30 -0.82
N ARG A 122 6.18 5.00 -1.69
CA ARG A 122 5.96 5.00 -3.13
C ARG A 122 7.15 4.35 -3.83
N TYR A 123 6.88 3.30 -4.59
CA TYR A 123 7.82 2.82 -5.59
C TYR A 123 7.65 3.62 -6.88
N ARG A 124 8.76 4.06 -7.46
CA ARG A 124 8.81 4.81 -8.71
C ARG A 124 9.86 4.22 -9.63
N VAL A 125 9.50 4.05 -10.89
CA VAL A 125 10.47 3.75 -11.95
C VAL A 125 11.19 5.03 -12.38
N ILE A 126 12.51 4.95 -12.45
CA ILE A 126 13.43 5.93 -13.01
C ILE A 126 13.84 5.46 -14.40
N LYS A 127 13.48 6.25 -15.40
CA LYS A 127 13.99 6.11 -16.77
C LYS A 127 15.15 7.08 -16.89
N GLU A 128 16.35 6.54 -17.08
CA GLU A 128 17.52 7.35 -17.43
C GLU A 128 17.32 7.92 -18.84
N GLU A 129 17.66 9.20 -19.05
CA GLU A 129 17.48 9.89 -20.33
C GLU A 129 18.40 9.33 -21.43
N HIS A 130 19.49 8.67 -21.03
CA HIS A 130 20.38 7.97 -21.94
C HIS A 130 19.88 6.54 -22.18
N HIS A 131 19.51 6.25 -23.43
CA HIS A 131 18.95 4.99 -23.94
C HIS A 131 19.71 3.69 -23.63
N ALA A 132 20.82 3.73 -22.88
CA ALA A 132 21.65 2.58 -22.53
C ALA A 132 21.58 2.16 -21.05
N ALA A 133 21.07 3.01 -20.15
CA ALA A 133 21.03 2.67 -18.73
C ALA A 133 19.76 1.85 -18.39
N PRO A 134 19.88 0.85 -17.51
CA PRO A 134 18.74 0.00 -17.13
C PRO A 134 17.67 0.84 -16.43
N VAL A 135 16.42 0.50 -16.72
CA VAL A 135 15.28 1.01 -15.96
C VAL A 135 15.41 0.51 -14.53
N THR A 136 15.50 1.42 -13.57
CA THR A 136 15.60 1.06 -12.14
C THR A 136 14.44 1.63 -11.34
N GLY A 137 14.17 1.00 -10.21
CA GLY A 137 13.22 1.47 -9.20
C GLY A 137 13.87 2.36 -8.15
N GLN A 138 13.03 3.15 -7.52
CA GLN A 138 13.37 3.96 -6.36
C GLN A 138 12.23 3.90 -5.35
N LEU A 139 12.57 3.74 -4.06
CA LEU A 139 11.64 3.87 -2.95
C LEU A 139 11.65 5.30 -2.42
N GLU A 140 10.46 5.89 -2.31
CA GLU A 140 10.26 7.24 -1.80
C GLU A 140 9.27 7.23 -0.62
N ALA A 141 9.58 7.98 0.44
CA ALA A 141 8.63 8.29 1.50
C ALA A 141 8.01 9.67 1.28
N LEU A 142 6.68 9.74 1.33
CA LEU A 142 5.92 10.99 1.37
C LEU A 142 5.35 11.13 2.78
N ILE A 143 5.98 11.98 3.59
CA ILE A 143 5.66 12.14 5.01
C ILE A 143 4.95 13.47 5.22
N ARG A 144 3.71 13.38 5.69
CA ARG A 144 2.89 14.52 6.07
C ARG A 144 3.18 14.88 7.53
N THR A 145 3.93 15.96 7.75
CA THR A 145 4.35 16.40 9.10
C THR A 145 3.31 17.25 9.83
N LYS A 146 2.29 17.76 9.11
CA LYS A 146 1.18 18.52 9.70
C LYS A 146 -0.16 18.04 9.14
N PRO A 147 -1.24 18.12 9.93
CA PRO A 147 -2.52 17.57 9.51
C PRO A 147 -3.11 18.20 8.23
N ASP A 148 -2.83 19.49 8.00
CA ASP A 148 -3.30 20.31 6.89
C ASP A 148 -2.40 20.28 5.65
N THR A 149 -1.21 19.68 5.73
CA THR A 149 -0.26 19.61 4.60
C THR A 149 -0.87 18.86 3.41
N GLN A 150 -1.07 19.58 2.31
CA GLN A 150 -1.69 19.06 1.08
C GLN A 150 -0.73 18.22 0.23
N LYS A 151 0.55 18.59 0.21
CA LYS A 151 1.60 17.90 -0.55
C LYS A 151 2.85 17.76 0.31
N ALA A 152 3.29 16.52 0.49
CA ALA A 152 4.59 16.21 1.09
C ALA A 152 5.64 16.02 -0.02
N PRO A 153 6.85 16.62 0.10
CA PRO A 153 7.95 16.29 -0.80
C PRO A 153 8.33 14.81 -0.65
N ALA A 154 8.76 14.20 -1.74
CA ALA A 154 9.26 12.83 -1.73
C ALA A 154 10.68 12.80 -1.15
N GLN A 155 10.89 12.00 -0.12
CA GLN A 155 12.20 11.68 0.43
C GLN A 155 12.67 10.35 -0.15
N ILE A 156 13.86 10.30 -0.71
CA ILE A 156 14.37 9.10 -1.37
C ILE A 156 14.98 8.20 -0.31
N LEU A 157 14.44 6.99 -0.16
CA LEU A 157 14.90 6.01 0.82
C LEU A 157 15.90 5.03 0.20
N LEU A 158 15.64 4.58 -1.02
CA LEU A 158 16.46 3.60 -1.72
C LEU A 158 16.44 3.87 -3.22
N ARG A 159 17.61 3.78 -3.88
CA ARG A 159 17.79 3.95 -5.33
C ARG A 159 18.27 2.65 -5.96
N ASN A 160 18.21 2.59 -7.29
CA ASN A 160 18.77 1.51 -8.08
C ASN A 160 18.17 0.13 -7.72
N ILE A 161 16.89 0.10 -7.35
CA ILE A 161 16.17 -1.15 -7.10
C ILE A 161 15.99 -1.84 -8.45
N THR A 162 16.63 -2.99 -8.63
CA THR A 162 16.48 -3.82 -9.84
C THR A 162 15.38 -4.87 -9.62
N GLU A 163 15.35 -5.93 -10.42
CA GLU A 163 14.35 -7.03 -10.40
C GLU A 163 14.34 -7.87 -9.10
N HIS A 164 15.03 -7.43 -8.05
CA HIS A 164 15.12 -8.13 -6.77
C HIS A 164 14.10 -7.61 -5.76
N SER A 165 13.79 -8.45 -4.78
CA SER A 165 13.03 -8.03 -3.60
C SER A 165 13.80 -6.98 -2.81
N PHE A 166 13.07 -6.13 -2.09
CA PHE A 166 13.64 -5.15 -1.18
C PHE A 166 12.77 -5.05 0.07
N GLU A 167 13.43 -4.72 1.16
CA GLU A 167 12.79 -4.57 2.46
C GLU A 167 12.50 -3.10 2.77
N TRP A 168 11.40 -2.87 3.47
CA TRP A 168 11.15 -1.60 4.14
C TRP A 168 10.51 -1.84 5.50
N ASN A 169 10.69 -0.86 6.38
CA ASN A 169 10.00 -0.79 7.66
C ASN A 169 9.50 0.64 7.90
N VAL A 170 8.36 0.77 8.57
CA VAL A 170 7.84 2.03 9.08
C VAL A 170 7.51 1.83 10.55
N GLN A 171 7.99 2.74 11.40
CA GLN A 171 7.77 2.72 12.83
C GLN A 171 7.25 4.07 13.31
N LEU A 172 6.25 4.06 14.18
CA LEU A 172 5.74 5.24 14.93
C LEU A 172 5.76 4.96 16.43
#